data_AF-A0A1U8KQ36-F1
#
_entry.id   AF-A0A1U8KQ36-F1
#
_cell.length_a   1.000
_cell.length_b   1.000
_cell.length_c   1.000
_cell.angle_alpha   90.00
_cell.angle_beta   90.00
_cell.angle_gamma   90.00
#
_symmetry.space_group_name_H-M   'P 1'
#
loop_
_entity.id
_entity.type
_entity.pdbx_description
1 polymer ?
#
loop_
_entity_poly.entity_id
_entity_poly.type
_entity_poly.pdbx_seq_one_letter_code
_entity_poly.pdbx_strand_id
1 'polypeptide(L)'
;MSGFAAEERSSGETKYKGVRRRRWGKWVSEIRVPGSQERLWLGSYSTPEAAAIAHDLAFYCLRRPSSMTALNFPSMLPPYVSPNMSPKSIQRAASDAGMAVDAAHMIR
;
A
#
# COMPACT_ATOMS: atom_id res chain seq x y z
N MET A 1 44.50 -6.91 -10.20
CA MET A 1 44.16 -6.44 -8.85
C MET A 1 43.23 -5.25 -9.03
N SER A 2 41.93 -5.50 -9.17
CA SER A 2 40.95 -5.43 -8.08
C SER A 2 40.57 -3.99 -7.80
N GLY A 3 39.34 -3.59 -8.17
CA GLY A 3 38.76 -2.36 -7.64
C GLY A 3 37.78 -1.58 -8.51
N PHE A 4 37.09 -2.17 -9.49
CA PHE A 4 35.79 -1.62 -9.87
C PHE A 4 34.82 -2.00 -8.76
N ALA A 5 34.81 -1.21 -7.69
CA ALA A 5 33.75 -1.25 -6.71
C ALA A 5 32.46 -0.93 -7.47
N ALA A 6 31.71 -1.99 -7.76
CA ALA A 6 30.34 -1.86 -8.23
C ALA A 6 29.60 -1.07 -7.16
N GLU A 7 29.29 0.18 -7.50
CA GLU A 7 28.36 1.04 -6.78
C GLU A 7 27.15 0.16 -6.41
N GLU A 8 27.05 -0.25 -5.14
CA GLU A 8 25.86 -0.92 -4.63
C GLU A 8 24.68 0.01 -4.95
N ARG A 9 23.76 -0.47 -5.78
CA ARG A 9 22.54 0.28 -6.10
C ARG A 9 21.77 0.55 -4.81
N SER A 10 22.02 1.69 -4.20
CA SER A 10 21.11 2.33 -3.25
C SER A 10 19.88 2.85 -4.02
N SER A 11 19.15 1.93 -4.66
CA SER A 11 17.93 2.23 -5.41
C SER A 11 16.80 1.47 -4.74
N GLY A 12 16.22 2.13 -3.74
CA GLY A 12 15.07 1.67 -2.97
C GLY A 12 13.80 1.50 -3.81
N GLU A 13 13.80 0.48 -4.68
CA GLU A 13 12.60 -0.01 -5.34
C GLU A 13 11.71 -0.67 -4.28
N THR A 14 10.69 0.07 -3.85
CA THR A 14 9.56 -0.51 -3.16
C THR A 14 8.88 -1.50 -4.11
N LYS A 15 8.98 -2.79 -3.78
CA LYS A 15 8.38 -3.93 -4.51
C LYS A 15 6.89 -3.77 -4.80
N TYR A 16 6.20 -2.91 -4.05
CA TYR A 16 4.77 -2.68 -4.14
C TYR A 16 4.43 -1.22 -4.48
N LYS A 17 3.43 -1.06 -5.35
CA LYS A 17 2.88 0.23 -5.77
C LYS A 17 2.28 0.94 -4.57
N GLY A 18 2.56 2.25 -4.47
CA GLY A 18 2.01 3.10 -3.41
C GLY A 18 2.59 2.88 -2.01
N VAL A 19 3.62 2.04 -1.89
CA VAL A 19 4.30 1.74 -0.63
C VAL A 19 5.65 2.44 -0.60
N ARG A 20 6.05 2.97 0.56
CA ARG A 20 7.38 3.55 0.76
C ARG A 20 7.99 3.12 2.08
N ARG A 21 9.27 2.76 2.09
CA ARG A 21 10.03 2.53 3.33
C ARG A 21 10.57 3.84 3.90
N ARG A 22 10.44 4.06 5.20
CA ARG A 22 11.07 5.18 5.91
C ARG A 22 12.46 4.77 6.44
N ARG A 23 13.33 5.75 6.68
CA ARG A 23 14.70 5.54 7.18
C ARG A 23 14.79 4.74 8.49
N TRP A 24 13.74 4.80 9.30
CA TRP A 24 13.63 4.09 10.58
C TRP A 24 12.96 2.72 10.47
N GLY A 25 12.71 2.24 9.25
CA GLY A 25 12.40 0.84 8.98
C GLY A 25 10.94 0.49 8.73
N LYS A 26 9.96 1.36 9.07
CA LYS A 26 8.53 1.08 8.75
C LYS A 26 8.16 1.42 7.32
N TRP A 27 7.08 0.78 6.89
CA TRP A 27 6.45 0.93 5.59
C TRP A 27 5.24 1.83 5.70
N VAL A 28 5.03 2.71 4.73
CA VAL A 28 3.90 3.63 4.74
C VAL A 28 3.13 3.59 3.43
N SER A 29 1.83 3.83 3.52
CA SER A 29 0.94 3.86 2.36
C SER A 29 0.04 5.09 2.41
N GLU A 30 -0.04 5.78 1.27
CA GLU A 30 -0.92 6.93 1.05
C GLU A 30 -1.45 6.92 -0.39
N ILE A 31 -2.59 7.58 -0.63
CA ILE A 31 -3.17 7.70 -1.97
C ILE A 31 -3.83 9.06 -2.18
N ARG A 32 -3.78 9.58 -3.41
CA ARG A 32 -4.50 10.80 -3.80
C ARG A 32 -5.93 10.48 -4.21
N VAL A 33 -6.87 11.30 -3.75
CA VAL A 33 -8.27 11.23 -4.18
C VAL A 33 -8.39 11.79 -5.61
N PRO A 34 -8.92 11.04 -6.58
CA PRO A 34 -9.11 11.54 -7.94
C PRO A 34 -10.02 12.78 -7.97
N GLY A 35 -9.68 13.78 -8.79
CA GLY A 35 -10.45 15.03 -8.89
C GLY A 35 -10.29 15.99 -7.70
N SER A 36 -9.39 15.69 -6.75
CA SER A 36 -9.11 16.49 -5.56
C SER A 36 -7.59 16.58 -5.32
N GLN A 37 -7.16 17.57 -4.56
CA GLN A 37 -5.78 17.68 -4.05
C GLN A 37 -5.59 16.90 -2.73
N GLU A 38 -6.66 16.32 -2.20
CA GLU A 38 -6.67 15.54 -0.97
C GLU A 38 -5.81 14.27 -1.07
N ARG A 39 -5.08 14.00 0.01
CA ARG A 39 -4.33 12.76 0.21
C ARG A 39 -4.87 12.02 1.42
N LEU A 40 -5.18 10.74 1.23
CA LEU A 40 -5.55 9.85 2.30
C LEU A 40 -4.30 9.16 2.83
N TRP A 41 -3.99 9.41 4.10
CA TRP A 41 -2.99 8.63 4.82
C TRP A 41 -3.60 7.29 5.23
N LEU A 42 -3.12 6.19 4.64
CA LEU A 42 -3.72 4.87 4.86
C LEU A 42 -3.14 4.20 6.10
N GLY A 43 -1.85 4.45 6.39
CA GLY A 43 -1.23 4.01 7.62
C GLY A 43 0.28 3.86 7.55
N SER A 44 0.84 3.44 8.68
CA SER A 44 2.22 2.98 8.81
C SER A 44 2.23 1.56 9.36
N TYR A 45 2.97 0.68 8.70
CA TYR A 45 2.95 -0.76 8.91
C TYR A 45 4.36 -1.29 9.10
N SER A 46 4.45 -2.46 9.72
CA SER A 46 5.71 -3.15 9.99
C SER A 46 6.19 -3.96 8.80
N THR A 47 5.24 -4.40 7.97
CA THR A 47 5.49 -5.18 6.74
C THR A 47 5.17 -4.38 5.47
N PRO A 48 5.90 -4.59 4.36
CA PRO A 48 5.56 -4.00 3.07
C PRO A 48 4.25 -4.55 2.51
N GLU A 49 3.90 -5.79 2.80
CA GLU A 49 2.65 -6.46 2.38
C GLU A 49 1.43 -5.77 3.00
N ALA A 50 1.44 -5.48 4.29
CA ALA A 50 0.36 -4.74 4.96
C ALA A 50 0.12 -3.36 4.33
N ALA A 51 1.20 -2.64 4.03
CA ALA A 51 1.13 -1.33 3.37
C ALA A 51 0.54 -1.42 1.96
N ALA A 52 0.87 -2.49 1.23
CA ALA A 52 0.39 -2.73 -0.13
C ALA A 52 -1.08 -3.12 -0.16
N ILE A 53 -1.54 -3.95 0.78
CA ILE A 53 -2.96 -4.32 0.91
C ILE A 53 -3.82 -3.10 1.22
N ALA A 54 -3.36 -2.23 2.12
CA ALA A 54 -4.03 -0.97 2.38
C ALA A 54 -4.11 -0.11 1.10
N HIS A 55 -3.03 -0.06 0.32
CA HIS A 55 -3.00 0.67 -0.95
C HIS A 55 -4.01 0.11 -1.95
N ASP A 56 -4.04 -1.20 -2.14
CA ASP A 56 -4.89 -1.86 -3.13
C ASP A 56 -6.37 -1.64 -2.84
N LEU A 57 -6.77 -1.73 -1.57
CA LEU A 57 -8.14 -1.47 -1.15
C LEU A 57 -8.54 -0.03 -1.47
N ALA A 58 -7.70 0.93 -1.09
CA ALA A 58 -7.98 2.34 -1.36
C ALA A 58 -7.99 2.66 -2.86
N PHE A 59 -7.04 2.09 -3.62
CA PHE A 59 -6.94 2.24 -5.07
C PHE A 59 -8.17 1.67 -5.78
N TYR A 60 -8.62 0.48 -5.38
CA TYR A 60 -9.80 -0.16 -5.93
C TYR A 60 -11.05 0.70 -5.72
N CYS A 61 -11.26 1.21 -4.49
CA CYS A 61 -12.40 2.07 -4.18
C CYS A 61 -12.39 3.38 -4.97
N LEU A 62 -11.23 4.04 -5.05
CA LEU A 62 -11.11 5.39 -5.61
C LEU A 62 -11.10 5.41 -7.14
N ARG A 63 -10.38 4.48 -7.76
CA ARG A 63 -10.12 4.52 -9.21
C ARG A 63 -10.98 3.55 -10.01
N ARG A 64 -11.65 2.60 -9.37
CA ARG A 64 -12.48 1.58 -10.02
C ARG A 64 -11.78 0.97 -11.25
N PRO A 65 -10.56 0.45 -11.07
CA PRO A 65 -9.78 -0.04 -12.19
C PRO A 65 -10.56 -1.14 -12.90
N SER A 66 -10.68 -1.04 -14.22
CA SER A 66 -11.36 -2.06 -15.04
C SER A 66 -10.62 -3.41 -15.06
N SER A 67 -9.37 -3.43 -14.59
CA SER A 67 -8.56 -4.65 -14.48
C SER A 67 -7.82 -4.73 -13.15
N MET A 68 -7.79 -5.94 -12.58
CA MET A 68 -7.12 -6.21 -11.31
C MET A 68 -5.59 -6.21 -11.42
N THR A 69 -5.01 -6.20 -12.63
CA THR A 69 -3.54 -6.11 -12.84
C THR A 69 -2.93 -4.79 -12.33
N ALA A 70 -3.75 -3.78 -12.07
CA ALA A 70 -3.30 -2.53 -11.47
C ALA A 70 -2.94 -2.67 -9.98
N LEU A 71 -3.43 -3.71 -9.29
CA LEU A 71 -3.23 -3.97 -7.86
C LEU A 71 -1.92 -4.73 -7.59
N ASN A 72 -1.47 -4.73 -6.34
CA ASN A 72 -0.35 -5.53 -5.86
C ASN A 72 -0.78 -6.98 -5.55
N PHE A 73 -1.97 -7.15 -4.96
CA PHE A 73 -2.54 -8.42 -4.50
C PHE A 73 -4.02 -8.55 -4.92
N PRO A 74 -4.29 -8.89 -6.20
CA PRO A 74 -5.65 -9.05 -6.74
C PRO A 74 -6.56 -9.99 -5.94
N SER A 75 -5.99 -11.04 -5.37
CA SER A 75 -6.73 -12.10 -4.64
C SER A 75 -7.02 -11.76 -3.18
N MET A 76 -6.47 -10.66 -2.66
CA MET A 76 -6.56 -10.30 -1.23
C MET A 76 -7.55 -9.16 -0.96
N LEU A 77 -8.28 -8.71 -1.98
CA LEU A 77 -9.31 -7.69 -1.79
C LEU A 77 -10.53 -8.28 -1.06
N PRO A 78 -11.01 -7.64 0.03
CA PRO A 78 -12.19 -8.11 0.72
C PRO A 78 -13.46 -7.97 -0.15
N PRO A 79 -14.39 -8.93 -0.10
CA PRO A 79 -15.59 -8.94 -0.94
C PRO A 79 -16.61 -7.83 -0.59
N TYR A 80 -16.48 -7.20 0.59
CA TYR A 80 -17.38 -6.15 1.07
C TYR A 80 -16.99 -4.72 0.62
N VAL A 81 -15.88 -4.58 -0.09
CA VAL A 81 -15.36 -3.27 -0.47
C VAL A 81 -16.15 -2.71 -1.66
N SER A 82 -17.10 -1.83 -1.37
CA SER A 82 -17.95 -1.19 -2.37
C SER A 82 -17.33 0.13 -2.87
N PRO A 83 -17.37 0.40 -4.18
CA PRO A 83 -16.78 1.61 -4.77
C PRO A 83 -17.58 2.91 -4.51
N ASN A 84 -18.66 2.87 -3.72
CA ASN A 84 -19.52 4.02 -3.42
C ASN A 84 -19.30 4.60 -2.01
N MET A 85 -18.11 4.38 -1.44
CA MET A 85 -17.77 4.84 -0.09
C MET A 85 -17.20 6.28 -0.10
N SER A 86 -17.42 7.02 0.99
CA SER A 86 -16.77 8.32 1.20
C SER A 86 -15.23 8.15 1.33
N PRO A 87 -14.41 9.15 1.01
CA PRO A 87 -12.95 9.09 1.19
C PRO A 87 -12.53 8.65 2.60
N LYS A 88 -13.22 9.12 3.64
CA LYS A 88 -12.99 8.71 5.04
C LYS A 88 -13.29 7.24 5.28
N SER A 89 -14.40 6.74 4.73
CA SER A 89 -14.76 5.32 4.82
C SER A 89 -13.73 4.44 4.11
N ILE A 90 -13.26 4.87 2.93
CA ILE A 90 -12.19 4.21 2.18
C ILE A 90 -10.90 4.17 3.00
N GLN A 91 -10.50 5.32 3.56
CA GLN A 91 -9.30 5.43 4.40
C GLN A 91 -9.37 4.47 5.59
N ARG A 92 -10.51 4.41 6.29
CA ARG A 92 -10.71 3.51 7.42
C ARG A 92 -10.61 2.04 6.99
N ALA A 93 -11.35 1.64 5.96
CA ALA A 93 -11.33 0.26 5.47
C ALA A 93 -9.93 -0.18 5.01
N ALA A 94 -9.21 0.70 4.32
CA ALA A 94 -7.84 0.45 3.90
C ALA A 94 -6.87 0.32 5.09
N SER A 95 -7.00 1.20 6.08
CA SER A 95 -6.22 1.13 7.32
C SER A 95 -6.49 -0.19 8.05
N ASP A 96 -7.76 -0.55 8.24
CA ASP A 96 -8.17 -1.77 8.94
C ASP A 96 -7.63 -3.03 8.24
N ALA A 97 -7.71 -3.08 6.91
CA ALA A 97 -7.17 -4.20 6.13
C ALA A 97 -5.65 -4.32 6.28
N GLY A 98 -4.91 -3.21 6.18
CA GLY A 98 -3.46 -3.21 6.41
C GLY A 98 -3.09 -3.65 7.82
N MET A 99 -3.82 -3.17 8.84
CA MET A 99 -3.59 -3.54 10.24
C MET A 99 -3.85 -5.02 10.50
N ALA A 100 -4.89 -5.60 9.92
CA ALA A 100 -5.19 -7.01 10.04
C ALA A 100 -4.06 -7.89 9.48
N VAL A 101 -3.50 -7.51 8.33
CA VAL A 101 -2.36 -8.19 7.73
C VAL A 101 -1.10 -8.01 8.58
N ASP A 102 -0.81 -6.79 9.03
CA ASP A 102 0.38 -6.52 9.85
C ASP A 102 0.33 -7.33 11.16
N ALA A 103 -0.84 -7.40 11.80
CA ALA A 103 -1.05 -8.20 13.01
C ALA A 103 -0.86 -9.70 12.75
N ALA A 104 -1.39 -10.23 11.64
CA ALA A 104 -1.20 -11.64 11.27
C ALA A 104 0.28 -11.99 11.04
N HIS A 105 1.07 -11.04 10.52
CA HIS A 105 2.51 -11.21 10.33
C HIS A 105 3.33 -11.10 11.63
N MET A 106 2.83 -10.38 12.64
CA MET A 106 3.52 -10.27 13.93
C MET A 106 3.39 -11.51 14.82
N ILE A 107 2.42 -12.39 14.55
CA ILE A 107 2.13 -13.58 15.36
C ILE A 107 2.90 -14.82 14.85
N ARG A 108 3.58 -14.71 13.70
CA ARG A 108 4.33 -15.80 13.05
C ARG A 108 5.81 -15.74 13.38
#